data_AF-A0A811S211-F1
#
_entry.id   AF-A0A811S211-F1
#
_cell.length_a   1.000
_cell.length_b   1.000
_cell.length_c   1.000
_cell.angle_alpha   90.00
_cell.angle_beta   90.00
_cell.angle_gamma   90.00
#
_symmetry.space_group_name_H-M   'P 1'
#
loop_
_entity.id
_entity.type
_entity.pdbx_description
1 polymer ?
#
loop_
_entity_poly.entity_id
_entity_poly.type
_entity_poly.pdbx_seq_one_letter_code
_entity_poly.pdbx_strand_id
1 'polypeptide(L)'
;MAMRDPETGEWPTLMQIWRTTYQKANGTWSIPTGEEKITKLHEAAGIHQEKISSALVPIVEHFALVLGRKPNHSHGVGIHAVNRVAEERIRLQVQIEASKQCEAAARARADAAEQRAEAAEQRAQALEGQVFTVVETNAQLQEEQQSQCDELSSLRQAQSGEVARLVREQLDHQMAELIARIGASQPLAS
;
A
#
# COMPACT_ATOMS: atom_id res chain seq x y z
N MET A 1 50.42 31.20 -56.22
CA MET A 1 50.43 29.79 -56.70
C MET A 1 48.98 29.32 -56.75
N ALA A 2 48.52 28.87 -57.93
CA ALA A 2 47.11 28.60 -58.20
C ALA A 2 46.66 27.30 -57.50
N MET A 3 45.52 27.35 -56.81
CA MET A 3 44.93 26.27 -55.98
C MET A 3 43.87 25.44 -56.74
N ARG A 4 43.83 25.56 -58.07
CA ARG A 4 42.96 24.76 -58.92
C ARG A 4 43.71 23.54 -59.42
N ASP A 5 42.99 22.44 -59.60
CA ASP A 5 43.55 21.25 -60.23
C ASP A 5 44.04 21.63 -61.64
N PRO A 6 45.33 21.43 -61.96
CA PRO A 6 45.89 21.84 -63.24
C PRO A 6 45.36 21.04 -64.44
N GLU A 7 44.76 19.86 -64.22
CA GLU A 7 44.23 19.01 -65.30
C GLU A 7 42.73 19.22 -65.54
N THR A 8 41.95 19.49 -64.48
CA THR A 8 40.49 19.61 -64.57
C THR A 8 39.99 21.05 -64.43
N GLY A 9 40.81 21.96 -63.90
CA GLY A 9 40.43 23.36 -63.66
C GLY A 9 39.38 23.56 -62.57
N GLU A 10 38.93 22.48 -61.92
CA GLU A 10 37.92 22.50 -60.87
C GLU A 10 38.51 22.92 -59.52
N TRP A 11 37.64 23.42 -58.65
CA TRP A 11 38.01 23.71 -57.27
C TRP A 11 38.09 22.40 -56.49
N PRO A 12 39.18 22.14 -55.75
CA PRO A 12 39.24 20.96 -54.91
C PRO A 12 38.10 20.98 -53.88
N THR A 13 37.49 19.81 -53.71
CA THR A 13 36.42 19.60 -52.73
C THR A 13 36.97 19.83 -51.32
N LEU A 14 36.12 20.28 -50.40
CA LEU A 14 36.49 20.50 -48.99
C LEU A 14 37.22 19.28 -48.39
N MET A 15 36.80 18.06 -48.72
CA MET A 15 37.45 16.82 -48.27
C MET A 15 38.83 16.55 -48.88
N GLN A 16 39.11 17.04 -50.09
CA GLN A 16 40.43 16.95 -50.70
C GLN A 16 41.37 17.94 -50.04
N ILE A 17 40.91 19.17 -49.78
CA ILE A 17 41.64 20.18 -49.02
C ILE A 17 41.94 19.67 -47.60
N TRP A 18 40.96 19.06 -46.95
CA TRP A 18 41.13 18.55 -45.58
C TRP A 18 42.11 17.38 -45.53
N ARG A 19 42.08 16.48 -46.51
CA ARG A 19 43.08 15.40 -46.64
C ARG A 19 44.48 15.93 -46.90
N THR A 20 44.67 16.84 -47.84
CA THR A 20 46.01 17.41 -48.11
C THR A 20 46.55 18.20 -46.91
N THR A 21 45.67 18.79 -46.10
CA THR A 21 46.06 19.58 -44.92
C THR A 21 46.42 18.71 -43.72
N TYR A 22 45.70 17.61 -43.51
CA TYR A 22 45.78 16.82 -42.27
C TYR A 22 46.23 15.37 -42.46
N GLN A 23 46.56 14.93 -43.67
CA GLN A 23 47.06 13.58 -43.92
C GLN A 23 48.53 13.63 -44.33
N LYS A 24 49.39 12.95 -43.58
CA LYS A 24 50.81 12.81 -43.91
C LYS A 24 51.00 11.90 -45.13
N ALA A 25 52.15 11.98 -45.79
CA ALA A 25 52.46 11.20 -46.99
C ALA A 25 52.39 9.67 -46.80
N ASN A 26 52.48 9.18 -45.56
CA ASN A 26 52.33 7.76 -45.20
C ASN A 26 50.87 7.34 -44.93
N GLY A 27 49.89 8.22 -45.19
CA GLY A 27 48.47 7.96 -44.98
C GLY A 27 47.96 8.18 -43.56
N THR A 28 48.85 8.45 -42.59
CA THR A 28 48.49 8.72 -41.20
C THR A 28 47.94 10.15 -41.04
N TRP A 29 46.84 10.31 -40.31
CA TRP A 29 46.28 11.62 -39.98
C TRP A 29 47.19 12.38 -39.01
N SER A 30 47.68 13.55 -39.42
CA SER A 30 48.29 14.55 -38.55
C SER A 30 47.19 15.39 -37.92
N ILE A 31 46.63 14.92 -36.81
CA ILE A 31 45.86 15.78 -35.90
C ILE A 31 46.90 16.51 -35.04
N PRO A 32 47.10 17.83 -35.19
CA PRO A 32 48.12 18.52 -34.42
C PRO A 32 47.77 18.45 -32.94
N THR A 33 48.71 17.96 -32.14
CA THR A 33 48.58 17.87 -30.67
C THR A 33 48.41 19.27 -30.10
N GLY A 34 47.73 19.40 -28.95
CA GLY A 34 47.48 20.71 -28.33
C GLY A 34 48.74 21.55 -28.15
N GLU A 35 49.86 20.92 -27.79
CA GLU A 35 51.17 21.56 -27.68
C GLU A 35 51.69 22.07 -29.01
N GLU A 36 51.61 21.28 -30.08
CA GLU A 36 52.08 21.67 -31.41
C GLU A 36 51.29 22.89 -31.96
N LYS A 37 50.00 22.98 -31.60
CA LYS A 37 49.18 24.17 -31.90
C LYS A 37 49.62 25.38 -31.09
N ILE A 38 49.90 25.20 -29.80
CA ILE A 38 50.37 26.29 -28.93
C ILE A 38 51.72 26.81 -29.42
N THR A 39 52.65 25.94 -29.81
CA THR A 39 53.97 26.36 -30.32
C THR A 39 53.85 27.16 -31.62
N LYS A 40 53.05 26.67 -32.58
CA LYS A 40 52.80 27.39 -33.85
C LYS A 40 52.08 28.73 -33.65
N LEU A 41 51.15 28.80 -32.69
CA LEU A 41 50.51 30.06 -32.33
C LEU A 41 51.50 31.03 -31.69
N HIS A 42 52.43 30.54 -30.87
CA HIS A 42 53.48 31.37 -30.27
C HIS A 42 54.44 31.93 -31.32
N GLU A 43 54.82 31.10 -32.29
CA GLU A 43 55.67 31.50 -33.41
C GLU A 43 54.96 32.53 -34.31
N ALA A 44 53.71 32.29 -34.68
CA ALA A 44 52.90 33.22 -35.46
C ALA A 44 52.65 34.54 -34.71
N ALA A 45 52.43 34.48 -33.38
CA ALA A 45 52.32 35.65 -32.54
C ALA A 45 53.61 36.47 -32.55
N GLY A 46 54.78 35.81 -32.46
CA GLY A 46 56.09 36.47 -32.60
C GLY A 46 56.27 37.14 -33.96
N ILE A 47 55.98 36.43 -35.06
CA ILE A 47 56.13 36.95 -36.44
C ILE A 47 55.22 38.15 -36.69
N HIS A 48 54.01 38.13 -36.14
CA HIS A 48 53.02 39.19 -36.33
C HIS A 48 52.93 40.17 -35.17
N GLN A 49 53.84 40.09 -34.20
CA GLN A 49 53.79 40.84 -32.94
C GLN A 49 53.71 42.35 -33.17
N GLU A 50 54.51 42.87 -34.10
CA GLU A 50 54.52 44.29 -34.43
C GLU A 50 53.19 44.73 -35.03
N LYS A 51 52.61 43.92 -35.93
CA LYS A 51 51.31 44.16 -36.56
C LYS A 51 50.13 44.05 -35.58
N ILE A 52 50.24 43.16 -34.59
CA ILE A 52 49.29 43.02 -33.47
C ILE A 52 49.42 44.23 -32.53
N SER A 53 50.65 44.68 -32.26
CA SER A 53 50.93 45.79 -31.34
C SER A 53 50.57 47.15 -31.96
N SER A 54 50.64 47.28 -33.28
CA SER A 54 50.23 48.48 -34.02
C SER A 54 48.75 48.47 -34.45
N ALA A 55 47.99 47.42 -34.11
CA ALA A 55 46.57 47.40 -34.38
C ALA A 55 45.86 48.43 -33.50
N LEU A 56 45.09 49.34 -34.13
CA LEU A 56 44.40 50.46 -33.48
C LEU A 56 43.37 50.05 -32.42
N VAL A 57 43.00 48.77 -32.35
CA VAL A 57 42.06 48.21 -31.38
C VAL A 57 42.59 46.84 -30.93
N PRO A 58 42.80 46.60 -29.63
CA PRO A 58 43.16 45.28 -29.13
C PRO A 58 42.09 44.26 -29.55
N ILE A 59 42.50 43.15 -30.15
CA ILE A 59 41.63 42.05 -30.63
C ILE A 59 40.63 41.57 -29.54
N VAL A 60 40.93 41.81 -28.26
CA VAL A 60 40.03 41.57 -27.12
C VAL A 60 38.69 42.29 -27.24
N GLU A 61 38.67 43.53 -27.74
CA GLU A 61 37.41 44.29 -27.92
C GLU A 61 36.59 43.76 -29.10
N HIS A 62 37.23 43.18 -30.12
CA HIS A 62 36.54 42.57 -31.26
C HIS A 62 35.83 41.25 -30.86
N PHE A 63 36.43 40.44 -29.99
CA PHE A 63 35.77 39.24 -29.47
C PHE A 63 34.65 39.54 -28.46
N ALA A 64 34.76 40.62 -27.69
CA ALA A 64 33.65 41.11 -26.87
C ALA A 64 32.45 41.51 -27.74
N LEU A 65 32.69 42.06 -28.94
CA LEU A 65 31.64 42.38 -29.92
C LEU A 65 31.06 41.15 -30.63
N VAL A 66 31.88 40.14 -30.94
CA VAL A 66 31.43 38.91 -31.62
C VAL A 66 30.69 37.95 -30.67
N LEU A 67 31.03 37.92 -29.38
CA LEU A 67 30.38 37.07 -28.37
C LEU A 67 29.33 37.80 -27.51
N GLY A 68 29.30 39.14 -27.51
CA GLY A 68 28.50 39.94 -26.57
C GLY A 68 27.25 40.60 -27.12
N ARG A 69 26.87 40.42 -28.40
CA ARG A 69 25.67 41.07 -28.98
C ARG A 69 24.89 40.19 -29.98
N LYS A 70 24.61 38.94 -29.62
CA LYS A 70 23.44 38.25 -30.18
C LYS A 70 22.49 37.88 -29.05
N PRO A 71 21.23 38.37 -29.05
CA PRO A 71 20.26 38.01 -28.03
C PRO A 71 19.94 36.50 -27.96
N ASN A 72 20.41 35.72 -28.94
CA ASN A 72 20.06 34.31 -29.10
C ASN A 72 21.27 33.35 -28.97
N HIS A 73 22.40 33.78 -28.37
CA HIS A 73 23.58 32.90 -28.21
C HIS A 73 23.79 32.35 -26.81
N SER A 74 22.92 32.64 -25.85
CA SER A 74 22.74 31.77 -24.71
C SER A 74 21.73 30.67 -25.08
N HIS A 75 22.21 29.45 -25.32
CA HIS A 75 21.42 28.26 -24.98
C HIS A 75 21.23 28.12 -23.45
N GLY A 76 21.64 29.14 -22.68
CA GLY A 76 21.29 29.32 -21.27
C GLY A 76 19.82 29.71 -21.15
N VAL A 77 19.06 28.79 -20.55
CA VAL A 77 17.71 28.94 -19.98
C VAL A 77 17.38 30.41 -19.71
N GLY A 78 16.60 31.05 -20.59
CA GLY A 78 16.18 32.44 -20.41
C GLY A 78 15.34 32.60 -19.14
N ILE A 79 15.30 33.81 -18.57
CA ILE A 79 14.57 34.15 -17.33
C ILE A 79 13.13 33.61 -17.32
N HIS A 80 12.45 33.62 -18.47
CA HIS A 80 11.11 33.05 -18.64
C HIS A 80 11.04 31.53 -18.35
N ALA A 81 12.05 30.76 -18.74
CA ALA A 81 12.12 29.34 -18.46
C ALA A 81 12.41 29.06 -16.97
N VAL A 82 13.22 29.90 -16.31
CA VAL A 82 13.44 29.81 -14.85
C VAL A 82 12.15 30.12 -14.07
N ASN A 83 11.39 31.15 -14.47
CA ASN A 83 10.10 31.47 -13.85
C ASN A 83 9.08 30.35 -14.01
N ARG A 84 8.99 29.74 -15.20
CA ARG A 84 8.11 28.59 -15.44
C ARG A 84 8.47 27.40 -14.55
N VAL A 85 9.75 27.10 -14.38
CA VAL A 85 10.20 26.02 -13.48
C VAL A 85 9.87 26.36 -12.02
N ALA A 86 9.98 27.62 -11.60
CA ALA A 86 9.62 28.04 -10.25
C ALA A 86 8.12 27.90 -9.97
N GLU A 87 7.26 28.31 -10.92
CA GLU A 87 5.80 28.15 -10.84
C GLU A 87 5.40 26.67 -10.76
N GLU A 88 5.98 25.82 -11.61
CA GLU A 88 5.74 24.37 -11.58
C GLU A 88 6.21 23.74 -10.27
N ARG A 89 7.34 24.18 -9.72
CA ARG A 89 7.82 23.72 -8.40
C ARG A 89 6.82 24.07 -7.30
N ILE A 90 6.28 25.29 -7.30
CA ILE A 90 5.26 25.70 -6.32
C ILE A 90 3.99 24.85 -6.48
N ARG A 91 3.52 24.64 -7.71
CA ARG A 91 2.35 23.81 -8.02
C ARG A 91 2.52 22.38 -7.51
N LEU A 92 3.65 21.75 -7.82
CA LEU A 92 3.97 20.39 -7.36
C LEU A 92 4.11 20.33 -5.84
N GLN A 93 4.70 21.35 -5.22
CA GLN A 93 4.85 21.39 -3.77
C GLN A 93 3.49 21.47 -3.05
N VAL A 94 2.56 22.27 -3.56
CA VAL A 94 1.17 22.30 -3.08
C VAL A 94 0.51 20.93 -3.24
N GLN A 95 0.70 20.27 -4.38
CA GLN A 95 0.15 18.94 -4.63
C GLN A 95 0.74 17.87 -3.69
N ILE A 96 2.04 17.93 -3.41
CA ILE A 96 2.72 17.03 -2.47
C ILE A 96 2.17 17.22 -1.06
N GLU A 97 2.03 18.46 -0.59
CA GLU A 97 1.48 18.71 0.74
C GLU A 97 0.01 18.28 0.85
N ALA A 98 -0.80 18.51 -0.18
CA ALA A 98 -2.16 17.99 -0.24
C ALA A 98 -2.20 16.45 -0.20
N SER A 99 -1.29 15.78 -0.93
CA SER A 99 -1.16 14.32 -0.91
C SER A 99 -0.78 13.81 0.48
N LYS A 100 0.22 14.42 1.13
CA LYS A 100 0.63 14.07 2.49
C LYS A 100 -0.51 14.22 3.50
N GLN A 101 -1.29 15.29 3.39
CA GLN A 101 -2.47 15.49 4.25
C GLN A 101 -3.53 14.42 4.00
N CYS A 102 -3.78 14.07 2.73
CA CYS A 102 -4.71 13.01 2.36
C CYS A 102 -4.25 11.64 2.91
N GLU A 103 -2.97 11.32 2.77
CA GLU A 103 -2.36 10.10 3.31
C GLU A 103 -2.45 10.06 4.85
N ALA A 104 -2.13 11.16 5.53
CA ALA A 104 -2.25 11.25 6.98
C ALA A 104 -3.70 11.05 7.45
N ALA A 105 -4.67 11.65 6.76
CA ALA A 105 -6.09 11.47 7.05
C ALA A 105 -6.55 10.04 6.78
N ALA A 106 -6.05 9.39 5.72
CA ALA A 106 -6.35 8.00 5.41
C ALA A 106 -5.80 7.05 6.49
N ARG A 107 -4.56 7.28 6.96
CA ARG A 107 -3.96 6.51 8.06
C ARG A 107 -4.76 6.66 9.35
N ALA A 108 -5.07 7.90 9.76
CA ALA A 108 -5.89 8.13 10.96
C ALA A 108 -7.27 7.45 10.89
N ARG A 109 -7.86 7.38 9.69
CA ARG A 109 -9.12 6.64 9.48
C ARG A 109 -8.93 5.12 9.57
N ALA A 110 -7.82 4.59 9.05
CA ALA A 110 -7.49 3.17 9.15
C ALA A 110 -7.30 2.77 10.63
N ASP A 111 -6.49 3.52 11.38
CA ASP A 111 -6.24 3.28 12.81
C ASP A 111 -7.56 3.32 13.60
N ALA A 112 -8.42 4.31 13.31
CA ALA A 112 -9.73 4.42 13.96
C ALA A 112 -10.71 3.31 13.53
N ALA A 113 -10.54 2.72 12.34
CA ALA A 113 -11.35 1.59 11.89
C ALA A 113 -10.88 0.30 12.58
N GLU A 114 -9.57 0.10 12.70
CA GLU A 114 -8.96 -1.02 13.42
C GLU A 114 -9.38 -1.04 14.89
N GLN A 115 -9.27 0.09 15.60
CA GLN A 115 -9.74 0.21 16.99
C GLN A 115 -11.24 -0.11 17.14
N ARG A 116 -12.07 0.27 16.14
CA ARG A 116 -13.50 -0.06 16.16
C ARG A 116 -13.73 -1.55 15.93
N ALA A 117 -12.94 -2.19 15.07
CA ALA A 117 -13.01 -3.62 14.82
C ALA A 117 -12.60 -4.42 16.07
N GLU A 118 -11.48 -4.07 16.70
CA GLU A 118 -11.04 -4.67 17.98
C GLU A 118 -12.09 -4.51 19.07
N ALA A 119 -12.67 -3.31 19.22
CA ALA A 119 -13.72 -3.08 20.21
C ALA A 119 -15.01 -3.84 19.88
N ALA A 120 -15.32 -4.10 18.61
CA ALA A 120 -16.46 -4.92 18.22
C ALA A 120 -16.19 -6.41 18.53
N GLU A 121 -14.98 -6.89 18.26
CA GLU A 121 -14.56 -8.26 18.56
C GLU A 121 -14.57 -8.54 20.07
N GLN A 122 -14.03 -7.63 20.89
CA GLN A 122 -14.09 -7.75 22.35
C GLN A 122 -15.52 -7.82 22.87
N ARG A 123 -16.45 -7.05 22.29
CA ARG A 123 -17.87 -7.12 22.63
C ARG A 123 -18.49 -8.44 22.21
N ALA A 124 -18.13 -8.96 21.03
CA ALA A 124 -18.62 -10.25 20.55
C ALA A 124 -18.16 -11.39 21.49
N GLN A 125 -16.87 -11.42 21.86
CA GLN A 125 -16.32 -12.41 22.79
C GLN A 125 -16.99 -12.32 24.18
N ALA A 126 -17.27 -11.12 24.68
CA ALA A 126 -17.98 -10.94 25.94
C ALA A 126 -19.43 -11.45 25.88
N LEU A 127 -20.13 -11.24 24.75
CA LEU A 127 -21.46 -11.78 24.52
C LEU A 127 -21.45 -13.30 24.37
N GLU A 128 -20.47 -13.87 23.68
CA GLU A 128 -20.28 -15.32 23.57
C GLU A 128 -20.10 -15.96 24.95
N GLY A 129 -19.29 -15.36 25.83
CA GLY A 129 -19.14 -15.80 27.22
C GLY A 129 -20.47 -15.77 27.99
N GLN A 130 -21.25 -14.71 27.86
CA GLN A 130 -22.57 -14.61 28.49
C GLN A 130 -23.56 -15.65 27.94
N VAL A 131 -23.58 -15.85 26.62
CA VAL A 131 -24.43 -16.86 25.97
C VAL A 131 -24.04 -18.25 26.45
N PHE A 132 -22.75 -18.55 26.57
CA PHE A 132 -22.28 -19.82 27.12
C PHE A 132 -22.83 -20.06 28.53
N THR A 133 -22.71 -19.07 29.43
CA THR A 133 -23.26 -19.17 30.80
C THR A 133 -24.78 -19.34 30.79
N VAL A 134 -25.51 -18.63 29.93
CA VAL A 134 -26.97 -18.77 29.82
C VAL A 134 -27.36 -20.16 29.32
N VAL A 135 -26.62 -20.71 28.35
CA VAL A 135 -26.86 -22.07 27.84
C VAL A 135 -26.61 -23.11 28.93
N GLU A 136 -25.51 -22.98 29.68
CA GLU A 136 -25.17 -23.89 30.78
C GLU A 136 -26.22 -23.84 31.91
N THR A 137 -26.59 -22.64 32.35
CA THR A 137 -27.62 -22.46 33.39
C THR A 137 -29.00 -22.94 32.94
N ASN A 138 -29.36 -22.74 31.67
CA ASN A 138 -30.62 -23.28 31.12
C ASN A 138 -30.62 -24.81 31.08
N ALA A 139 -29.50 -25.45 30.72
CA ALA A 139 -29.40 -26.89 30.74
C ALA A 139 -29.58 -27.45 32.16
N GLN A 140 -28.93 -26.84 33.15
CA GLN A 140 -29.08 -27.21 34.57
C GLN A 140 -30.52 -27.04 35.05
N LEU A 141 -31.17 -25.92 34.72
CA LEU A 141 -32.57 -25.69 35.10
C LEU A 141 -33.51 -26.72 34.45
N GLN A 142 -33.24 -27.11 33.21
CA GLN A 142 -34.03 -28.12 32.51
C GLN A 142 -33.89 -29.50 33.16
N GLU A 143 -32.69 -29.88 33.59
CA GLU A 143 -32.46 -31.10 34.37
C GLU A 143 -33.19 -31.06 35.71
N GLU A 144 -33.15 -29.93 36.43
CA GLU A 144 -33.84 -29.75 37.70
C GLU A 144 -35.37 -29.84 37.54
N GLN A 145 -35.92 -29.20 36.51
CA GLN A 145 -37.35 -29.29 36.19
C GLN A 145 -37.78 -30.73 35.86
N GLN A 146 -36.95 -31.47 35.13
CA GLN A 146 -37.22 -32.88 34.82
C GLN A 146 -37.19 -33.73 36.09
N SER A 147 -36.19 -33.53 36.95
CA SER A 147 -36.08 -34.22 38.25
C SER A 147 -37.32 -33.97 39.11
N GLN A 148 -37.77 -32.72 39.23
CA GLN A 148 -38.99 -32.38 39.96
C GLN A 148 -40.25 -33.02 39.36
N CYS A 149 -40.36 -33.07 38.03
CA CYS A 149 -41.47 -33.77 37.36
C CYS A 149 -41.47 -35.26 37.69
N ASP A 150 -40.31 -35.90 37.66
CA ASP A 150 -40.15 -37.33 37.93
C ASP A 150 -40.46 -37.64 39.41
N GLU A 151 -40.00 -36.80 40.34
CA GLU A 151 -40.33 -36.90 41.77
C GLU A 151 -41.84 -36.79 42.02
N LEU A 152 -42.51 -35.79 41.43
CA LEU A 152 -43.96 -35.62 41.56
C LEU A 152 -44.72 -36.80 40.96
N SER A 153 -44.26 -37.35 39.84
CA SER A 153 -44.86 -38.53 39.22
C SER A 153 -44.72 -39.77 40.12
N SER A 154 -43.55 -39.96 40.72
CA SER A 154 -43.25 -41.05 41.66
C SER A 154 -44.11 -40.95 42.91
N LEU A 155 -44.23 -39.75 43.48
CA LEU A 155 -45.08 -39.49 44.65
C LEU A 155 -46.56 -39.79 44.35
N ARG A 156 -47.06 -39.36 43.18
CA ARG A 156 -48.42 -39.64 42.74
C ARG A 156 -48.66 -41.15 42.60
N GLN A 157 -47.70 -41.87 42.02
CA GLN A 157 -47.82 -43.32 41.84
C GLN A 157 -47.82 -44.06 43.17
N ALA A 158 -46.95 -43.66 44.10
CA ALA A 158 -46.91 -44.22 45.46
C ALA A 158 -48.24 -43.99 46.20
N GLN A 159 -48.76 -42.76 46.19
CA GLN A 159 -50.07 -42.45 46.79
C GLN A 159 -51.21 -43.24 46.16
N SER A 160 -51.24 -43.34 44.82
CA SER A 160 -52.27 -44.12 44.13
C SER A 160 -52.20 -45.61 44.50
N GLY A 161 -50.99 -46.16 44.63
CA GLY A 161 -50.78 -47.55 45.05
C GLY A 161 -51.25 -47.78 46.49
N GLU A 162 -50.97 -46.84 47.38
CA GLU A 162 -51.43 -46.90 48.78
C GLU A 162 -52.95 -46.80 48.91
N VAL A 163 -53.59 -45.88 48.17
CA VAL A 163 -55.06 -45.80 48.12
C VAL A 163 -55.66 -47.09 47.58
N ALA A 164 -55.11 -47.66 46.50
CA ALA A 164 -55.59 -48.92 45.94
C ALA A 164 -55.45 -50.10 46.92
N ARG A 165 -54.36 -50.14 47.70
CA ARG A 165 -54.15 -51.12 48.77
C ARG A 165 -55.21 -50.98 49.87
N LEU A 166 -55.41 -49.77 50.39
CA LEU A 166 -56.40 -49.51 51.44
C LEU A 166 -57.83 -49.86 51.00
N VAL A 167 -58.21 -49.50 49.76
CA VAL A 167 -59.52 -49.86 49.20
C VAL A 167 -59.68 -51.38 49.14
N ARG A 168 -58.65 -52.12 48.72
CA ARG A 168 -58.68 -53.59 48.66
C ARG A 168 -58.82 -54.21 50.05
N GLU A 169 -58.01 -53.77 51.01
CA GLU A 169 -58.07 -54.24 52.40
C GLU A 169 -59.45 -54.01 53.02
N GLN A 170 -60.05 -52.84 52.77
CA GLN A 170 -61.40 -52.54 53.26
C GLN A 170 -62.47 -53.41 52.60
N LEU A 171 -62.34 -53.70 51.30
CA LEU A 171 -63.27 -54.56 50.56
C LEU A 171 -63.16 -56.02 51.04
N ASP A 172 -61.94 -56.51 51.26
CA ASP A 172 -61.67 -57.84 51.83
C ASP A 172 -62.25 -57.95 53.26
N HIS A 173 -62.10 -56.91 54.08
CA HIS A 173 -62.71 -56.86 55.41
C HIS A 173 -64.24 -56.92 55.35
N GLN A 174 -64.88 -56.13 54.48
CA GLN A 174 -66.33 -56.16 54.29
C GLN A 174 -66.83 -57.52 53.80
N MET A 175 -66.11 -58.16 52.87
CA MET A 175 -66.45 -59.51 52.41
C MET A 175 -66.34 -60.54 53.53
N ALA A 176 -65.26 -60.50 54.33
CA ALA A 176 -65.09 -61.40 55.46
C ALA A 176 -66.23 -61.26 56.49
N GLU A 177 -66.63 -60.02 56.77
CA GLU A 177 -67.75 -59.73 57.67
C GLU A 177 -69.09 -60.24 57.11
N LEU A 178 -69.34 -60.09 55.80
CA LEU A 178 -70.52 -60.62 55.13
C LEU A 178 -70.57 -62.15 55.19
N ILE A 179 -69.45 -62.83 54.90
CA ILE A 179 -69.34 -64.29 54.96
C ILE A 179 -69.62 -64.79 56.38
N ALA A 180 -69.06 -64.13 57.40
CA ALA A 180 -69.30 -64.49 58.80
C ALA A 180 -70.80 -64.38 59.16
N ARG A 181 -71.49 -63.34 58.69
CA ARG A 181 -72.94 -63.18 58.90
C ARG A 181 -73.76 -64.25 58.19
N ILE A 182 -73.40 -64.64 56.97
CA ILE A 182 -74.08 -65.70 56.22
C ILE A 182 -73.89 -67.07 56.90
N GLY A 183 -72.66 -67.39 57.31
CA GLY A 183 -72.35 -68.63 58.02
C GLY A 183 -73.04 -68.74 59.39
N ALA A 184 -73.20 -67.62 60.10
CA ALA A 184 -73.98 -67.56 61.35
C ALA A 184 -75.50 -67.70 61.15
N SER A 185 -75.99 -67.46 59.92
CA SER A 185 -77.42 -67.52 59.56
C SER A 185 -77.83 -68.84 58.92
N GLN A 186 -76.89 -69.76 58.68
CA GLN A 186 -77.16 -71.10 58.14
C GLN A 186 -77.63 -72.04 59.27
N PRO A 187 -78.86 -72.60 59.23
CA PRO A 187 -79.31 -73.54 60.24
C PRO A 187 -78.56 -74.87 60.07
N LEU A 188 -78.13 -75.46 61.19
CA LEU A 188 -77.64 -76.84 61.27
C LEU A 188 -78.70 -77.78 60.70
N ALA A 189 -78.54 -78.19 59.45
CA ALA A 189 -79.24 -79.35 58.91
C ALA A 189 -78.66 -80.60 59.59
N SER A 190 -79.55 -81.31 60.29
CA SER A 190 -79.31 -82.56 61.03
C SER A 190 -78.94 -83.72 60.13
#